data_AF-A0A556RL52-F1
#
_entry.id   AF-A0A556RL52-F1
#
_cell.length_a   1.000
_cell.length_b   1.000
_cell.length_c   1.000
_cell.angle_alpha   90.00
_cell.angle_beta   90.00
_cell.angle_gamma   90.00
#
_symmetry.space_group_name_H-M   'P 1'
#
loop_
_entity.id
_entity.type
_entity.pdbx_description
1 polymer ?
#
loop_
_entity_poly.entity_id
_entity_poly.type
_entity_poly.pdbx_seq_one_letter_code
_entity_poly.pdbx_strand_id
1 'polypeptide(L)'
;MERIEVLKGPALVLYGRGSGGGIINMISKQANVDSPSTFSLRGGYWDKYGGMIDVNHVLNDKLAGRMTVDDQYDKGFRKGIKQRDKMVSISILYDNFEGFNWLVQYPNDNLWRKPDRAPAYYDLPKGVSMKTAYMLTQMIM
;
A
#
# COMPACT_ATOMS: atom_id res chain seq x y z
N MET A 1 -1.25 -3.95 6.24
CA MET A 1 -1.18 -3.15 7.48
C MET A 1 -2.08 -3.78 8.52
N GLU A 2 -1.62 -3.88 9.76
CA GLU A 2 -2.41 -4.42 10.88
C GLU A 2 -3.12 -3.30 11.62
N ARG A 3 -2.38 -2.23 11.95
CA ARG A 3 -2.92 -1.06 12.64
C ARG A 3 -2.21 0.23 12.25
N ILE A 4 -2.94 1.33 12.39
CA ILE A 4 -2.42 2.70 12.25
C ILE A 4 -2.69 3.41 13.58
N GLU A 5 -1.62 3.91 14.19
CA GLU A 5 -1.68 4.68 15.44
C GLU A 5 -1.45 6.16 15.11
N VAL A 6 -2.34 7.03 15.59
CA VAL A 6 -2.25 8.47 15.35
C VAL A 6 -2.07 9.20 16.68
N LEU A 7 -0.91 9.81 16.85
CA LEU A 7 -0.60 10.69 17.98
C LEU A 7 -0.78 12.14 17.53
N LYS A 8 -1.77 12.80 18.11
CA LYS A 8 -2.05 14.21 17.82
C LYS A 8 -1.20 15.10 18.73
N GLY A 9 -0.50 16.08 18.15
CA GLY A 9 0.35 17.02 18.87
C GLY A 9 1.83 16.61 18.96
N PRO A 10 2.69 17.44 19.57
CA PRO A 10 4.13 17.23 19.56
C PRO A 10 4.54 15.99 20.36
N ALA A 11 5.04 14.95 19.70
CA ALA A 11 5.46 13.69 20.31
C ALA A 11 7.00 13.57 20.40
N LEU A 12 7.67 14.70 20.68
CA LEU A 12 9.15 14.83 20.68
C LEU A 12 9.86 13.84 21.62
N VAL A 13 9.25 13.50 22.76
CA VAL A 13 9.82 12.56 23.74
C VAL A 13 9.83 11.12 23.24
N LEU A 14 8.84 10.73 22.42
CA LEU A 14 8.64 9.34 21.99
C LEU A 14 9.31 9.04 20.64
N TYR A 15 9.45 10.04 19.76
CA TYR A 15 9.90 9.83 18.37
C TYR A 15 10.95 10.85 17.88
N GLY A 16 11.48 11.70 18.77
CA GLY A 16 12.52 12.67 18.42
C GLY A 16 12.01 13.85 17.59
N ARG A 17 12.92 14.53 16.86
CA ARG A 17 12.64 15.77 16.11
C ARG A 17 11.66 15.49 14.95
N GLY A 18 10.39 15.90 15.10
CA GLY A 18 9.32 15.68 14.13
C GLY A 18 8.49 16.94 13.88
N SER A 19 7.67 16.91 12.82
CA SER A 19 6.79 18.03 12.45
C SER A 19 5.76 18.32 13.55
N GLY A 20 5.46 19.59 13.80
CA GLY A 20 4.55 20.02 14.88
C GLY A 20 3.08 19.59 14.72
N GLY A 21 2.75 18.78 13.70
CA GLY A 21 1.40 18.31 13.41
C GLY A 21 1.00 16.98 14.07
N GLY A 22 1.96 16.22 14.59
CA GLY A 22 1.71 14.87 15.16
C GLY A 22 2.39 13.75 14.36
N ILE A 23 2.19 12.51 14.82
CA ILE A 23 2.87 11.32 14.29
C ILE A 23 1.86 10.26 13.89
N ILE A 24 2.07 9.69 12.71
CA ILE A 24 1.32 8.53 12.22
C ILE A 24 2.30 7.35 12.23
N ASN A 25 2.01 6.36 13.07
CA ASN A 25 2.76 5.12 13.12
C ASN A 25 1.98 4.01 12.41
N MET A 26 2.67 3.31 11.52
CA MET A 26 2.11 2.34 10.60
C MET A 26 2.71 0.98 10.93
N ILE A 27 1.88 0.05 11.42
CA ILE A 27 2.38 -1.24 11.89
C ILE A 27 1.96 -2.35 10.93
N SER A 28 2.98 -3.05 10.44
CA SER A 28 2.88 -4.16 9.50
C SER A 28 2.20 -5.37 10.14
N LYS A 29 1.58 -6.20 9.30
CA LYS A 29 1.09 -7.50 9.76
C LYS A 29 2.29 -8.38 10.07
N GLN A 30 2.26 -9.02 11.23
CA GLN A 30 3.28 -9.97 11.64
C GLN A 30 2.75 -11.39 11.47
N ALA A 31 3.65 -12.34 11.29
CA ALA A 31 3.31 -13.75 11.40
C ALA A 31 2.90 -14.04 12.85
N ASN A 32 1.81 -14.78 13.03
CA ASN A 32 1.30 -15.16 14.36
C ASN A 32 0.80 -16.59 14.30
N VAL A 33 0.75 -17.27 15.43
CA VAL A 33 0.39 -18.68 15.55
C VAL A 33 -1.07 -18.94 15.13
N ASP A 34 -1.95 -17.95 15.33
CA ASP A 34 -3.41 -18.11 15.15
C ASP A 34 -4.02 -17.28 14.00
N SER A 35 -3.21 -16.63 13.16
CA SER A 35 -3.77 -15.74 12.12
C SER A 35 -4.34 -16.55 10.94
N PRO A 36 -5.64 -16.40 10.59
CA PRO A 36 -6.24 -17.12 9.48
C PRO A 36 -5.72 -16.60 8.15
N SER A 37 -5.60 -17.50 7.17
CA SER A 37 -5.34 -17.09 5.79
C SER A 37 -6.59 -16.41 5.22
N THR A 38 -6.41 -15.24 4.62
CA THR A 38 -7.48 -14.41 4.08
C THR A 38 -7.32 -14.24 2.58
N PHE A 39 -8.42 -14.39 1.86
CA PHE A 39 -8.52 -14.03 0.45
C PHE A 39 -9.62 -12.98 0.28
N SER A 40 -9.37 -11.95 -0.53
CA SER A 40 -10.37 -10.95 -0.84
C SER A 40 -10.35 -10.60 -2.32
N LEU A 41 -11.55 -10.36 -2.86
CA LEU A 41 -11.77 -9.80 -4.17
C LEU A 41 -12.51 -8.48 -4.01
N ARG A 42 -12.15 -7.50 -4.83
CA ARG A 42 -12.72 -6.15 -4.81
C ARG A 42 -13.21 -5.80 -6.20
N GLY A 43 -14.41 -5.24 -6.27
CA GLY A 43 -15.02 -4.72 -7.49
C GLY A 43 -15.79 -3.44 -7.18
N GLY A 44 -15.81 -2.48 -8.10
CA GLY A 44 -16.51 -1.22 -7.90
C GLY A 44 -16.62 -0.37 -9.16
N TYR A 45 -17.18 0.83 -9.00
CA TYR A 45 -17.34 1.81 -10.08
C TYR A 45 -15.99 2.26 -10.67
N TRP A 46 -16.05 2.75 -11.92
CA TRP A 46 -14.89 3.22 -12.69
C TRP A 46 -13.85 2.13 -12.96
N ASP A 47 -14.31 0.94 -13.35
CA ASP A 47 -13.45 -0.22 -13.62
C ASP A 47 -12.48 -0.53 -12.48
N LYS A 48 -12.94 -0.35 -11.23
CA LYS A 48 -12.16 -0.74 -10.05
C LYS A 48 -12.29 -2.24 -9.86
N TYR A 49 -11.18 -2.95 -9.93
CA TYR A 49 -11.09 -4.35 -9.59
C TYR A 49 -9.73 -4.69 -8.98
N GLY A 50 -9.69 -5.67 -8.10
CA GLY A 50 -8.45 -6.11 -7.48
C GLY A 50 -8.66 -7.26 -6.54
N GLY A 51 -7.57 -7.75 -5.97
CA GLY A 51 -7.63 -8.83 -5.00
C GLY A 51 -6.44 -8.79 -4.05
N MET A 52 -6.63 -9.44 -2.90
CA MET A 52 -5.59 -9.65 -1.90
C MET A 52 -5.57 -11.12 -1.52
N ILE A 53 -4.36 -11.65 -1.38
CA ILE A 53 -4.09 -12.93 -0.74
C ILE A 53 -3.20 -12.65 0.46
N ASP A 54 -3.56 -13.18 1.62
CA ASP A 54 -2.79 -13.06 2.86
C ASP A 54 -2.72 -14.45 3.49
N VAL A 55 -1.53 -15.05 3.47
CA VAL A 55 -1.29 -16.40 3.98
C VAL A 55 -0.37 -16.29 5.18
N ASN A 56 -0.81 -16.90 6.28
CA ASN A 56 -0.03 -17.02 7.50
C ASN A 56 0.07 -18.49 7.88
N HIS A 57 1.28 -18.94 8.21
CA HIS A 57 1.55 -20.34 8.49
C HIS A 57 2.62 -20.51 9.57
N VAL A 58 2.36 -21.42 10.50
CA VAL A 58 3.31 -21.85 11.53
C VAL A 58 4.08 -23.04 10.99
N LEU A 59 5.38 -22.88 10.76
CA LEU A 59 6.23 -23.94 10.24
C LEU A 59 6.62 -24.94 11.33
N ASN A 60 6.84 -24.45 12.54
CA ASN A 60 7.08 -25.24 13.75
C ASN A 60 6.78 -24.39 14.99
N ASP A 61 6.88 -24.97 16.18
CA ASP A 61 6.58 -24.27 17.45
C ASP A 61 7.33 -22.94 17.61
N LYS A 62 8.48 -22.78 16.96
CA LYS A 62 9.39 -21.63 17.09
C LYS A 62 9.41 -20.72 15.86
N LEU A 63 8.74 -21.06 14.76
CA LEU A 63 8.90 -20.38 13.47
C LEU A 63 7.55 -20.21 12.78
N ALA A 64 7.21 -18.96 12.47
CA ALA A 64 6.03 -18.60 11.70
C ALA A 64 6.40 -17.71 10.51
N GLY A 65 5.67 -17.88 9.40
CA GLY A 65 5.84 -17.08 8.19
C GLY A 65 4.51 -16.50 7.73
N ARG A 66 4.55 -15.29 7.18
CA ARG A 66 3.39 -14.64 6.58
C ARG A 66 3.76 -13.95 5.28
N MET A 67 2.90 -14.09 4.27
CA MET A 67 3.03 -13.43 2.98
C MET A 67 1.69 -12.79 2.61
N THR A 68 1.73 -11.53 2.21
CA THR A 68 0.58 -10.79 1.70
C THR A 68 0.89 -10.26 0.32
N VAL A 69 -0.02 -10.47 -0.64
CA VAL A 69 0.06 -9.93 -1.99
C VAL A 69 -1.25 -9.23 -2.30
N ASP A 70 -1.16 -8.04 -2.89
CA ASP A 70 -2.29 -7.24 -3.35
C ASP A 70 -2.02 -6.73 -4.76
N ASP A 71 -3.01 -6.82 -5.65
CA ASP A 71 -2.99 -6.20 -6.97
C ASP A 71 -4.35 -5.53 -7.20
N GLN A 72 -4.33 -4.25 -7.53
CA GLN A 72 -5.52 -3.46 -7.80
C GLN A 72 -5.33 -2.59 -9.03
N TYR A 73 -6.38 -2.55 -9.85
CA TYR A 73 -6.55 -1.61 -10.93
C TYR A 73 -7.80 -0.76 -10.71
N ASP A 74 -7.69 0.53 -10.93
CA ASP A 74 -8.85 1.43 -10.94
C ASP A 74 -8.69 2.57 -11.96
N LYS A 75 -9.82 3.05 -12.47
CA LYS A 75 -9.89 4.33 -13.17
C LYS A 75 -10.47 5.37 -12.22
N GLY A 76 -10.03 6.61 -12.37
CA GLY A 76 -10.59 7.72 -11.61
C GLY A 76 -11.97 8.13 -12.13
N PHE A 77 -12.67 8.92 -11.31
CA PHE A 77 -13.91 9.59 -11.71
C PHE A 77 -13.72 10.51 -12.93
N ARG A 78 -12.50 11.04 -13.15
CA ARG A 78 -12.14 11.81 -14.35
C ARG A 78 -11.57 10.90 -15.42
N LYS A 79 -12.01 11.13 -16.66
CA LYS A 79 -11.53 10.44 -17.86
C LYS A 79 -10.02 10.69 -18.03
N GLY A 80 -9.25 9.60 -18.16
CA GLY A 80 -7.79 9.65 -18.39
C GLY A 80 -6.96 9.23 -17.17
N ILE A 81 -7.55 9.28 -15.96
CA ILE A 81 -6.91 8.82 -14.74
C ILE A 81 -6.96 7.30 -14.67
N LYS A 82 -5.81 6.69 -14.40
CA LYS A 82 -5.66 5.25 -14.18
C LYS A 82 -4.66 5.03 -13.06
N GLN A 83 -4.95 4.07 -12.21
CA GLN A 83 -4.07 3.64 -11.14
C GLN A 83 -3.90 2.13 -11.18
N ARG A 84 -2.68 1.70 -10.85
CA ARG A 84 -2.29 0.32 -10.61
C ARG A 84 -1.48 0.29 -9.32
N ASP A 85 -1.98 -0.44 -8.35
CA ASP A 85 -1.32 -0.66 -7.08
C ASP A 85 -0.95 -2.13 -6.97
N LYS A 86 0.31 -2.39 -6.62
CA LYS A 86 0.83 -3.73 -6.39
C LYS A 86 1.62 -3.73 -5.12
N MET A 87 1.24 -4.58 -4.19
CA MET A 87 1.92 -4.72 -2.91
C MET A 87 2.30 -6.17 -2.67
N VAL A 88 3.52 -6.39 -2.21
CA VAL A 88 4.00 -7.67 -1.72
C VAL A 88 4.65 -7.41 -0.38
N SER A 89 4.28 -8.19 0.63
CA SER A 89 4.88 -8.11 1.96
C SER A 89 5.16 -9.51 2.47
N ILE A 90 6.37 -9.73 2.95
CA ILE A 90 6.79 -10.99 3.56
C ILE A 90 7.22 -10.70 4.98
N SER A 91 6.91 -11.60 5.91
CA SER A 91 7.45 -11.57 7.26
C SER A 91 7.72 -12.97 7.80
N ILE A 92 8.78 -13.10 8.58
CA ILE A 92 9.20 -14.32 9.26
C ILE A 92 9.44 -13.99 10.71
N LEU A 93 8.83 -14.76 11.60
CA LEU A 93 8.97 -14.66 13.04
C LEU A 93 9.65 -15.93 13.56
N TYR A 94 10.72 -15.78 14.32
CA TYR A 94 11.35 -16.83 15.10
C TYR A 94 11.28 -16.49 16.58
N ASP A 95 10.79 -17.40 17.40
CA ASP A 95 10.73 -17.26 18.86
C ASP A 95 11.17 -18.57 19.52
N ASN A 96 12.20 -18.52 20.37
CA ASN A 96 12.68 -19.71 21.07
C ASN A 96 12.01 -19.94 22.43
N PHE A 97 11.17 -19.02 22.90
CA PHE A 97 10.54 -18.98 24.24
C PHE A 97 11.51 -18.96 25.43
N GLU A 98 12.80 -18.75 25.18
CA GLU A 98 13.87 -18.63 26.19
C GLU A 98 14.38 -17.18 26.27
N GLY A 99 13.64 -16.23 25.67
CA GLY A 99 13.94 -14.80 25.68
C GLY A 99 14.55 -14.26 24.38
N PHE A 100 14.76 -15.10 23.36
CA PHE A 100 15.22 -14.66 22.04
C PHE A 100 14.08 -14.72 21.01
N ASN A 101 13.76 -13.55 20.47
CA ASN A 101 12.75 -13.36 19.42
C ASN A 101 13.35 -12.52 18.28
N TRP A 102 13.14 -12.97 17.05
CA TRP A 102 13.54 -12.29 15.82
C TRP A 102 12.38 -12.17 14.85
N LEU A 103 12.18 -10.95 14.34
CA LEU A 103 11.19 -10.66 13.30
C LEU A 103 11.88 -10.02 12.10
N VAL A 104 11.77 -10.66 10.94
CA VAL A 104 12.27 -10.14 9.66
C VAL A 104 11.08 -9.79 8.79
N GLN A 105 11.10 -8.61 8.17
CA GLN A 105 10.02 -8.15 7.29
C GLN A 105 10.58 -7.51 6.03
N TYR A 106 9.91 -7.76 4.89
CA TYR A 106 10.23 -7.17 3.61
C TYR A 106 8.93 -6.73 2.91
N PRO A 107 8.50 -5.48 3.10
CA PRO A 107 7.43 -4.88 2.31
C PRO A 107 7.98 -4.26 1.02
N ASN A 108 7.24 -4.42 -0.07
CA ASN A 108 7.48 -3.78 -1.35
C ASN A 108 6.15 -3.37 -1.97
N ASP A 109 5.98 -2.08 -2.19
CA ASP A 109 4.82 -1.48 -2.85
C ASP A 109 5.24 -0.78 -4.14
N ASN A 110 4.43 -0.92 -5.19
CA ASN A 110 4.62 -0.25 -6.46
C ASN A 110 3.29 0.34 -6.92
N LEU A 111 3.23 1.66 -6.85
CA LEU A 111 2.09 2.44 -7.28
C LEU A 111 2.39 3.14 -8.61
N TRP A 112 1.78 2.65 -9.68
CA TRP A 112 1.76 3.36 -10.94
C TRP A 112 0.47 4.14 -11.10
N ARG A 113 0.58 5.42 -11.43
CA ARG A 113 -0.57 6.30 -11.62
C ARG A 113 -0.37 7.16 -12.86
N LYS A 114 -1.45 7.37 -13.62
CA LYS A 114 -1.57 8.53 -14.50
C LYS A 114 -2.10 9.68 -13.65
N PRO A 115 -1.25 10.64 -13.28
CA PRO A 115 -1.64 11.70 -12.36
C PRO A 115 -2.69 12.61 -13.01
N ASP A 116 -3.58 13.15 -12.18
CA ASP A 116 -4.61 14.13 -12.53
C ASP A 116 -3.99 15.53 -12.70
N ARG A 117 -3.04 15.65 -13.63
CA ARG A 117 -2.28 16.87 -13.91
C ARG A 117 -2.43 17.35 -15.36
N ALA A 118 -3.24 16.66 -16.15
CA ALA A 118 -3.60 17.14 -17.49
C ALA A 118 -4.74 18.18 -17.39
N PRO A 119 -4.84 19.11 -18.34
CA PRO A 119 -5.98 20.02 -18.45
C PRO A 119 -7.30 19.23 -18.50
N ALA A 120 -8.38 19.79 -17.95
CA ALA A 120 -9.69 19.19 -18.10
C ALA A 120 -10.02 19.04 -19.60
N TYR A 121 -10.81 18.03 -19.97
CA TYR A 121 -11.16 17.78 -21.38
C TYR A 121 -11.67 19.04 -22.10
N TYR A 122 -12.40 19.89 -21.39
CA TYR A 122 -12.99 21.12 -21.89
C TYR A 122 -11.99 22.26 -22.10
N ASP A 123 -10.80 22.16 -21.49
CA ASP A 123 -9.72 23.15 -21.62
C ASP A 123 -8.69 22.75 -22.71
N LEU A 124 -8.89 21.60 -23.37
CA LEU A 124 -8.01 21.16 -24.45
C LEU A 124 -8.31 21.94 -25.74
N PRO A 125 -7.29 22.48 -26.43
CA PRO A 125 -7.47 23.07 -27.75
C PRO A 125 -8.14 22.09 -28.72
N LYS A 126 -9.03 22.59 -29.58
CA LYS A 126 -9.72 21.76 -30.59
C LYS A 126 -8.69 20.98 -31.40
N GLY A 127 -8.85 19.65 -31.44
CA GLY A 127 -7.97 18.73 -32.17
C GLY A 127 -6.88 18.06 -31.32
N VAL A 128 -6.67 18.49 -30.07
CA VAL A 128 -5.72 17.82 -29.16
C VAL A 128 -6.37 16.61 -28.50
N SER A 129 -5.81 15.42 -28.73
CA SER A 129 -6.30 14.21 -28.08
C SER A 129 -5.90 14.18 -26.61
N MET A 130 -6.76 13.58 -25.77
CA MET A 130 -6.43 13.28 -24.37
C MET A 130 -5.13 12.48 -24.23
N LYS A 131 -4.81 11.62 -25.19
CA LYS A 131 -3.56 10.85 -25.18
C LYS A 131 -2.34 11.77 -25.31
N THR A 132 -2.43 12.81 -26.14
CA THR A 132 -1.37 13.80 -26.36
C THR A 132 -1.19 14.72 -25.15
N ALA A 133 -2.29 15.16 -24.53
CA ALA A 133 -2.27 16.06 -23.36
C ALA A 133 -1.55 15.43 -22.15
N TYR A 134 -1.85 14.18 -21.82
CA TYR A 134 -1.20 13.47 -20.72
C TYR A 134 0.27 13.10 -21.02
N MET A 135 0.65 12.97 -22.29
CA MET A 135 2.01 12.63 -22.72
C MET A 135 2.95 13.84 -22.57
N LEU A 136 2.47 15.04 -22.89
CA LEU A 136 3.17 16.31 -22.67
C LEU A 136 3.47 16.55 -21.17
N THR A 137 2.53 16.20 -20.28
CA THR A 137 2.74 16.33 -18.84
C THR A 137 3.76 15.31 -18.28
N GLN A 138 3.93 14.15 -18.93
CA GLN A 138 4.92 13.14 -18.53
C GLN A 138 6.34 13.46 -19.01
N MET A 139 6.49 14.30 -20.04
CA MET A 139 7.78 14.61 -20.66
C MET A 139 8.49 15.82 -20.02
N ILE A 140 7.83 16.50 -19.07
CA ILE A 140 8.38 17.63 -18.28
C ILE A 140 8.89 17.12 -16.90
N MET A 141 9.28 15.85 -16.80
CA MET A 141 9.97 15.28 -15.63
C MET A 141 11.32 14.71 -16.03
#